data_AF-B3F2J8-F1
#
_entry.id   AF-B3F2J8-F1
#
_cell.length_a   1.000
_cell.length_b   1.000
_cell.length_c   1.000
_cell.angle_alpha   90.00
_cell.angle_beta   90.00
_cell.angle_gamma   90.00
#
_symmetry.space_group_name_H-M   'P 1'
#
loop_
_entity.id
_entity.type
_entity.pdbx_description
1 polymer ?
#
loop_
_entity_poly.entity_id
_entity_poly.type
_entity_poly.pdbx_seq_one_letter_code
_entity_poly.pdbx_strand_id
1 'polypeptide(L)' 'ALAGFMRQIMQGSVSFDPSQMVITSGATPAMEILSFCLADPGNAFLVPSPYYPG' A
#
# COMPACT_ATOMS: atom_id res chain seq x y z
N ALA A 1 4.52 -12.12 12.15
CA ALA A 1 3.31 -12.79 11.61
C ALA A 1 2.95 -12.25 10.23
N LEU A 2 2.55 -10.97 10.09
CA LEU A 2 2.08 -10.41 8.81
C LEU A 2 3.14 -10.45 7.69
N ALA A 3 4.37 -10.04 7.96
CA ALA A 3 5.47 -10.10 6.98
C ALA A 3 5.69 -11.52 6.42
N GLY A 4 5.61 -12.54 7.27
CA GLY A 4 5.71 -13.94 6.88
C GLY A 4 4.53 -14.39 6.02
N PHE A 5 3.31 -13.96 6.37
CA PHE A 5 2.11 -14.22 5.57
C PHE A 5 2.19 -13.57 4.18
N MET A 6 2.62 -12.29 4.10
CA MET A 6 2.80 -11.60 2.82
C MET A 6 3.86 -12.29 1.95
N ARG A 7 4.97 -12.73 2.54
CA ARG A 7 5.98 -13.56 1.84
C ARG A 7 5.37 -14.84 1.27
N GLN A 8 4.49 -15.50 2.02
CA GLN A 8 3.80 -16.71 1.55
C GLN A 8 2.85 -16.42 0.39
N ILE A 9 2.06 -15.34 0.45
CA ILE A 9 1.18 -14.91 -0.67
C ILE A 9 2.00 -14.66 -1.93
N MET A 10 3.19 -14.05 -1.79
CA MET A 10 4.13 -13.81 -2.88
C MET A 10 4.94 -15.05 -3.29
N GLN A 11 4.54 -16.25 -2.85
CA GLN A 11 5.20 -17.53 -3.17
C GLN A 11 6.69 -17.56 -2.81
N GLY A 12 7.10 -16.80 -1.78
CA GLY A 12 8.48 -16.72 -1.34
C GLY A 12 9.41 -15.90 -2.23
N SER A 13 8.91 -15.28 -3.31
CA SER A 13 9.71 -14.50 -4.26
C SER A 13 10.30 -13.21 -3.69
N VAL A 14 9.71 -12.68 -2.60
CA VAL A 14 10.13 -11.45 -1.92
C VAL A 14 10.05 -11.61 -0.41
N SER A 15 10.90 -10.88 0.31
CA SER A 15 10.87 -10.74 1.78
C SER A 15 10.39 -9.35 2.19
N PHE A 16 9.63 -9.28 3.28
CA PHE A 16 9.16 -8.03 3.87
C PHE A 16 9.83 -7.82 5.22
N ASP A 17 10.43 -6.65 5.45
CA ASP A 17 10.99 -6.26 6.76
C ASP A 17 9.86 -5.69 7.64
N PRO A 18 9.53 -6.33 8.79
CA PRO A 18 8.50 -5.82 9.70
C PRO A 18 8.75 -4.39 10.20
N SER A 19 10.02 -3.95 10.29
CA SER A 19 10.35 -2.59 10.75
C SER A 19 9.96 -1.51 9.74
N GLN A 20 9.77 -1.89 8.48
CA GLN A 20 9.32 -1.01 7.39
C GLN A 20 7.82 -1.15 7.10
N MET A 21 7.08 -1.90 7.92
CA MET A 21 5.62 -2.08 7.76
C MET A 21 4.86 -1.18 8.73
N VAL A 22 3.88 -0.43 8.20
CA VAL A 22 2.95 0.39 9.00
C VAL A 22 1.56 -0.24 8.92
N ILE A 23 0.94 -0.49 10.08
CA ILE A 23 -0.43 -1.00 10.16
C ILE A 23 -1.41 0.17 10.23
N THR A 24 -2.40 0.15 9.35
CA THR A 24 -3.45 1.17 9.25
C THR A 24 -4.82 0.56 9.55
N SER A 25 -5.84 1.40 9.73
CA SER A 25 -7.25 1.00 9.86
C SER A 25 -7.88 0.59 8.50
N GLY A 26 -7.19 -0.27 7.75
CA GLY A 26 -7.60 -0.76 6.44
C GLY A 26 -6.92 -0.07 5.26
N ALA A 27 -7.34 -0.44 4.06
CA ALA A 27 -6.74 0.04 2.81
C ALA A 27 -7.08 1.51 2.50
N THR A 28 -8.30 1.96 2.80
CA THR A 28 -8.71 3.36 2.54
C THR A 28 -7.81 4.36 3.30
N PRO A 29 -7.60 4.24 4.62
CA PRO A 29 -6.67 5.13 5.32
C PRO A 29 -5.21 4.95 4.87
N ALA A 30 -4.81 3.76 4.43
CA ALA A 30 -3.46 3.56 3.88
C ALA A 30 -3.25 4.35 2.58
N MET A 31 -4.25 4.35 1.69
CA MET A 31 -4.21 5.12 0.44
C MET A 31 -4.20 6.62 0.70
N GLU A 32 -4.97 7.11 1.68
CA GLU A 32 -4.94 8.51 2.11
C GLU A 32 -3.58 8.91 2.68
N ILE A 33 -2.98 8.08 3.55
CA ILE A 33 -1.63 8.34 4.08
C ILE A 33 -0.61 8.40 2.95
N LEU A 34 -0.66 7.44 2.01
CA LEU A 34 0.25 7.42 0.86
C LEU A 34 0.09 8.68 -0.02
N SER A 35 -1.13 9.15 -0.24
CA SER A 35 -1.34 10.37 -1.03
C SER A 35 -0.75 11.60 -0.34
N PHE A 36 -0.92 11.72 0.99
CA PHE A 36 -0.29 12.79 1.78
C PHE A 36 1.24 12.70 1.82
N CYS A 37 1.82 11.50 1.78
CA CYS A 37 3.27 11.32 1.82
C CYS A 37 3.95 11.57 0.46
N LEU A 38 3.26 11.31 -0.64
CA LEU A 38 3.87 11.25 -1.98
C LEU A 38 3.49 12.41 -2.91
N ALA A 39 2.46 13.18 -2.59
CA ALA A 39 1.94 14.22 -3.46
C ALA A 39 1.53 15.48 -2.71
N ASP A 40 1.88 16.63 -3.28
CA ASP A 40 1.41 17.93 -2.82
C ASP A 40 0.07 18.32 -3.48
N PRO A 41 -0.67 19.29 -2.93
CA PRO A 41 -1.85 19.85 -3.57
C PRO A 41 -1.55 20.28 -5.02
N GLY A 42 -2.35 19.77 -5.96
CA GLY A 42 -2.20 20.03 -7.40
C GLY A 42 -1.41 18.97 -8.17
N ASN A 43 -0.77 18.01 -7.48
CA ASN A 43 -0.22 16.80 -8.11
C ASN A 43 -1.35 15.79 -8.41
N ALA A 44 -1.04 14.78 -9.22
CA ALA A 44 -1.99 13.73 -9.60
C ALA A 44 -1.33 12.35 -9.68
N PHE A 45 -2.11 11.30 -9.40
CA PHE A 45 -1.72 9.90 -9.61
C PHE A 45 -2.38 9.36 -10.89
N LEU A 46 -1.65 8.54 -11.65
CA LEU A 46 -2.22 7.81 -12.77
C LEU A 46 -2.90 6.53 -12.26
N VAL A 47 -4.15 6.31 -12.65
CA VAL A 47 -4.93 5.11 -12.30
C VAL A 47 -5.45 4.46 -13.59
N PRO A 48 -5.20 3.16 -13.81
CA PRO A 48 -5.63 2.47 -15.03
C PRO A 48 -7.14 2.24 -15.05
N SER A 49 -7.79 2.43 -16.20
CA SER A 49 -9.22 2.18 -16.39
C SER A 49 -9.50 0.74 -16.83
N PRO A 50 -10.55 0.07 -16.30
CA PRO A 50 -11.44 0.51 -15.22
C PRO A 50 -10.76 0.35 -13.84
N TYR A 51 -11.15 1.20 -12.88
CA TYR A 51 -10.58 1.20 -11.53
C TYR A 51 -11.64 1.06 -10.43
N TYR A 52 -11.19 0.75 -9.22
CA TYR A 52 -12.03 0.76 -8.02
C TYR A 52 -12.45 2.19 -7.68
N PRO A 53 -13.76 2.52 -7.63
CA PRO A 53 -14.22 3.92 -7.57
C PRO A 53 -14.10 4.60 -6.20
N GLY A 54 -13.60 3.91 -5.17
CA GLY A 54 -13.57 4.39 -3.78
C GLY A 54 -12.19 4.62 -3.22
#